data_AF-A0A958LJC3-F1
#
_entry.id   AF-A0A958LJC3-F1
#
_cell.length_a   1.000
_cell.length_b   1.000
_cell.length_c   1.000
_cell.angle_alpha   90.00
_cell.angle_beta   90.00
_cell.angle_gamma   90.00
#
_symmetry.space_group_name_H-M   'P 1'
#
loop_
_entity.id
_entity.type
_entity.pdbx_description
1 polymer ?
#
loop_
_entity_poly.entity_id
_entity_poly.type
_entity_poly.pdbx_seq_one_letter_code
_entity_poly.pdbx_strand_id
1 'polypeptide(L)'
;MNKLNDEKIKKFIIKKIKNQKKKVYAFIAGYIEDMGFSPTYQEIAIRTNLTTQSVEAHVRNIVNAGWIRFNGKKFRKIELI
;
A
#
# COMPACT_ATOMS: atom_id res chain seq x y z
N MET A 1 -3.88 32.15 11.21
CA MET A 1 -4.20 30.83 10.61
C MET A 1 -5.45 30.28 11.28
N ASN A 2 -6.52 30.07 10.53
CA ASN A 2 -7.85 29.78 11.06
C ASN A 2 -8.06 28.25 11.19
N LYS A 3 -8.35 27.75 12.40
CA LYS A 3 -8.43 26.31 12.74
C LYS A 3 -9.28 25.47 11.78
N LEU A 4 -10.29 26.09 11.15
CA LEU A 4 -11.19 25.45 10.18
C LEU A 4 -10.49 24.99 8.88
N ASN A 5 -9.42 25.66 8.46
CA ASN A 5 -8.65 25.27 7.27
C ASN A 5 -7.75 24.07 7.55
N ASP A 6 -7.18 23.97 8.75
CA ASP A 6 -6.27 22.88 9.13
C ASP A 6 -6.99 21.53 9.19
N GLU A 7 -8.23 21.50 9.69
CA GLU A 7 -9.03 20.27 9.73
C GLU A 7 -9.44 19.77 8.34
N LYS A 8 -9.82 20.69 7.43
CA LYS A 8 -10.13 20.33 6.03
C LYS A 8 -8.91 19.76 5.32
N ILE A 9 -7.73 20.37 5.52
CA ILE A 9 -6.46 19.88 4.96
C ILE A 9 -6.14 18.49 5.50
N LYS A 10 -6.21 18.29 6.83
CA LYS A 10 -6.01 16.97 7.45
C LYS A 10 -6.96 15.92 6.86
N LYS A 11 -8.25 16.23 6.75
CA LYS A 11 -9.25 15.30 6.19
C LYS A 11 -8.97 14.95 4.72
N PHE A 12 -8.57 15.93 3.90
CA PHE A 12 -8.19 15.70 2.51
C PHE A 12 -6.94 14.80 2.40
N ILE A 13 -5.91 15.08 3.19
CA ILE A 13 -4.68 14.29 3.24
C ILE A 13 -4.97 12.85 3.68
N ILE A 14 -5.73 12.67 4.76
CA ILE A 14 -6.14 11.34 5.26
C ILE A 14 -6.92 10.58 4.18
N LYS A 15 -7.86 11.23 3.49
CA LYS A 15 -8.62 10.63 2.39
C LYS A 15 -7.70 10.21 1.23
N LYS A 16 -6.75 11.07 0.85
CA LYS A 16 -5.76 10.77 -0.20
C LYS A 16 -4.87 9.59 0.18
N ILE A 17 -4.36 9.54 1.41
CA ILE A 17 -3.57 8.42 1.95
C ILE A 17 -4.39 7.12 1.95
N LYS A 18 -5.66 7.18 2.35
CA LYS A 18 -6.57 6.03 2.34
C LYS A 18 -6.80 5.50 0.92
N ASN A 19 -6.94 6.39 -0.05
CA ASN A 19 -7.04 6.02 -1.47
C ASN A 19 -5.74 5.38 -1.98
N GLN A 20 -4.58 5.88 -1.56
CA GLN A 20 -3.30 5.31 -1.97
C GLN A 20 -3.07 3.92 -1.36
N LYS A 21 -3.40 3.73 -0.07
CA LYS A 21 -3.37 2.40 0.57
C LYS A 21 -4.23 1.39 -0.19
N LYS A 22 -5.45 1.80 -0.61
CA LYS A 22 -6.34 0.95 -1.42
C LYS A 22 -5.73 0.60 -2.78
N LYS A 23 -5.10 1.55 -3.46
CA LYS A 23 -4.43 1.29 -4.76
C LYS A 23 -3.29 0.29 -4.63
N VAL A 24 -2.46 0.42 -3.59
CA VAL A 24 -1.36 -0.51 -3.32
C VAL A 24 -1.92 -1.91 -3.05
N TYR A 25 -2.92 -2.04 -2.18
CA TYR A 25 -3.55 -3.34 -1.91
C TYR A 25 -4.19 -3.96 -3.16
N ALA A 26 -5.01 -3.18 -3.89
CA ALA A 26 -5.70 -3.67 -5.08
C ALA A 26 -4.71 -4.18 -6.14
N PHE A 27 -3.58 -3.48 -6.33
CA PHE A 27 -2.53 -3.96 -7.22
C PHE A 27 -1.88 -5.24 -6.72
N ILE A 28 -1.53 -5.33 -5.44
CA ILE A 28 -0.92 -6.55 -4.86
C ILE A 28 -1.85 -7.75 -5.03
N ALA A 29 -3.14 -7.59 -4.70
CA ALA A 29 -4.12 -8.66 -4.77
C ALA A 29 -4.31 -9.15 -6.21
N GLY A 30 -4.61 -8.22 -7.14
CA GLY A 30 -4.79 -8.58 -8.55
C GLY A 30 -3.53 -9.20 -9.16
N TYR A 31 -2.33 -8.70 -8.83
CA TYR A 31 -1.09 -9.28 -9.32
C TYR A 31 -0.89 -10.72 -8.81
N ILE A 32 -1.23 -11.01 -7.54
CA ILE A 32 -1.16 -12.38 -6.99
C ILE A 32 -2.17 -13.29 -7.67
N GLU A 33 -3.40 -12.82 -7.89
CA GLU A 33 -4.45 -13.57 -8.59
C GLU A 33 -4.06 -13.89 -10.03
N ASP A 34 -3.49 -12.93 -10.76
CA ASP A 34 -3.14 -13.07 -12.18
C ASP A 34 -1.85 -13.89 -12.39
N MET A 35 -0.83 -13.68 -11.54
CA MET A 35 0.52 -14.24 -11.75
C MET A 35 0.83 -15.43 -10.85
N GLY A 36 0.03 -15.68 -9.81
CA GLY A 36 0.25 -16.76 -8.84
C GLY A 36 1.39 -16.49 -7.84
N PHE A 37 1.99 -15.30 -7.86
CA PHE A 37 3.05 -14.89 -6.92
C PHE A 37 2.97 -13.39 -6.63
N SER A 38 3.53 -12.93 -5.51
CA SER A 38 3.45 -11.51 -5.16
C SER A 38 4.38 -10.61 -5.95
N PRO A 39 3.99 -9.34 -6.18
CA PRO A 39 4.87 -8.37 -6.80
C PRO A 39 6.02 -7.95 -5.87
N THR A 40 7.10 -7.49 -6.47
CA THR A 40 8.20 -6.80 -5.81
C THR A 40 7.81 -5.36 -5.47
N TYR A 41 8.53 -4.73 -4.54
CA TYR A 41 8.29 -3.32 -4.21
C TYR A 41 8.53 -2.38 -5.39
N GLN A 42 9.44 -2.75 -6.30
CA GLN A 42 9.70 -1.97 -7.52
C GLN A 42 8.51 -2.01 -8.48
N GLU A 43 7.91 -3.19 -8.70
CA GLU A 43 6.71 -3.33 -9.54
C GLU A 43 5.52 -2.54 -8.98
N ILE A 44 5.32 -2.60 -7.66
CA ILE A 44 4.29 -1.81 -6.98
C ILE A 44 4.57 -0.31 -7.12
N ALA A 45 5.81 0.12 -6.93
CA ALA A 45 6.23 1.51 -7.03
C ALA A 45 5.93 2.09 -8.43
N ILE A 46 6.35 1.37 -9.48
CA ILE A 46 6.10 1.74 -10.88
C ILE A 46 4.59 1.85 -11.13
N ARG A 47 3.81 0.85 -10.75
CA ARG A 47 2.37 0.82 -11.07
C ARG A 47 1.54 1.84 -10.29
N THR A 48 1.97 2.17 -9.08
CA THR A 48 1.24 3.09 -8.18
C THR A 48 1.77 4.52 -8.21
N ASN A 49 2.82 4.79 -9.01
CA ASN A 49 3.56 6.04 -9.06
C ASN A 49 4.03 6.49 -7.66
N LEU A 50 4.64 5.55 -6.93
CA LEU A 50 5.20 5.75 -5.60
C LEU A 50 6.69 5.44 -5.61
N THR A 51 7.41 5.91 -4.59
CA THR A 51 8.76 5.41 -4.31
C THR A 51 8.69 4.05 -3.61
N THR A 52 9.74 3.24 -3.75
CA THR A 52 9.87 1.96 -3.05
C THR A 52 9.76 2.11 -1.53
N GLN A 53 10.32 3.18 -0.96
CA GLN A 53 10.22 3.48 0.47
C GLN A 53 8.77 3.80 0.90
N SER A 54 8.03 4.54 0.07
CA SER A 54 6.60 4.79 0.32
C SER A 54 5.79 3.51 0.22
N VAL A 55 6.08 2.66 -0.76
CA VAL A 55 5.48 1.33 -0.89
C VAL A 55 5.73 0.48 0.35
N GLU A 56 6.97 0.43 0.85
CA GLU A 56 7.28 -0.32 2.06
C GLU A 56 6.45 0.15 3.26
N ALA A 57 6.32 1.46 3.46
CA ALA A 57 5.48 2.03 4.52
C ALA A 57 4.01 1.65 4.34
N HIS A 58 3.49 1.69 3.11
CA HIS A 58 2.13 1.26 2.82
C HIS A 58 1.92 -0.23 3.05
N VAL A 59 2.82 -1.09 2.58
CA VAL A 59 2.78 -2.55 2.78
C VAL A 59 2.78 -2.87 4.27
N ARG A 60 3.66 -2.25 5.07
CA ARG A 60 3.66 -2.42 6.54
C ARG A 60 2.31 -2.05 7.17
N ASN A 61 1.71 -0.96 6.74
CA ASN A 61 0.38 -0.52 7.21
C ASN A 61 -0.77 -1.42 6.74
N ILE A 62 -0.61 -2.16 5.64
CA ILE A 62 -1.58 -3.14 5.15
C ILE A 62 -1.43 -4.45 5.93
N VAL A 63 -0.19 -4.89 6.18
CA VAL A 63 0.13 -6.05 7.05
C VAL A 63 -0.40 -5.84 8.46
N ASN A 64 -0.11 -4.70 9.08
CA ASN A 64 -0.58 -4.37 10.43
C ASN A 64 -2.12 -4.30 10.52
N ALA A 65 -2.80 -4.05 9.41
CA ALA A 65 -4.25 -4.05 9.36
C ALA A 65 -4.85 -5.45 9.16
N GLY A 66 -4.01 -6.48 8.91
CA GLY A 66 -4.44 -7.86 8.70
C GLY A 66 -4.97 -8.17 7.30
N TRP A 67 -4.60 -7.39 6.28
CA TRP A 67 -5.13 -7.57 4.91
C TRP A 67 -4.22 -8.42 4.03
N ILE A 68 -2.92 -8.48 4.35
CA ILE A 68 -1.89 -9.30 3.71
C ILE A 68 -0.89 -9.75 4.76
N ARG A 69 -0.14 -10.82 4.49
CA ARG A 69 0.96 -11.29 5.34
C ARG A 69 2.30 -11.02 4.66
N PHE A 70 3.32 -10.68 5.46
CA PHE A 70 4.71 -10.60 5.00
C PHE A 70 5.50 -11.81 5.52
N ASN A 71 5.90 -12.69 4.61
CA ASN A 71 6.70 -13.88 4.86
C ASN A 71 8.19 -13.62 4.55
N GLY A 72 8.94 -13.19 5.56
CA GLY A 72 10.35 -12.79 5.43
C GLY A 72 11.31 -13.83 4.86
N LYS A 73 10.92 -15.11 4.85
CA LYS A 73 11.78 -16.26 4.49
C LYS A 73 11.75 -16.63 3.00
N LYS A 74 10.86 -16.04 2.20
CA LYS A 74 10.71 -16.35 0.76
C LYS A 74 11.22 -15.22 -0.13
N PHE A 75 11.50 -15.52 -1.40
CA PHE A 75 11.50 -14.50 -2.45
C PHE A 75 10.04 -14.12 -2.76
N ARG A 76 9.73 -12.84 -3.06
CA ARG A 76 8.35 -12.34 -3.20
C ARG A 76 7.49 -12.64 -1.95
N LYS A 77 7.76 -11.83 -0.92
CA LYS A 77 7.41 -12.08 0.49
C LYS A 77 5.96 -11.80 0.87
N ILE A 78 5.12 -11.30 -0.05
CA ILE A 78 3.74 -10.94 0.29
C ILE A 78 2.81 -12.12 -0.01
N GLU A 79 1.89 -12.41 0.89
CA GLU A 79 0.85 -13.44 0.74
C GLU A 79 -0.51 -12.80 1.06
N LEU A 80 -1.58 -13.17 0.35
CA LEU A 80 -2.95 -12.82 0.75
C LEU A 80 -3.34 -13.61 2.02
N ILE A 81 -4.20 -13.02 2.85
CA ILE A 81 -4.77 -13.67 4.04
C ILE A 81 -6.17 -14.17 3.70
#